data_AF-A0A5B0QLV6-F1
#
_entry.id   AF-A0A5B0QLV6-F1
#
_cell.length_a   1.000
_cell.length_b   1.000
_cell.length_c   1.000
_cell.angle_alpha   90.00
_cell.angle_beta   90.00
_cell.angle_gamma   90.00
#
_symmetry.space_group_name_H-M   'P 1'
#
loop_
_entity.id
_entity.type
_entity.pdbx_description
1 polymer ?
#
loop_
_entity_poly.entity_id
_entity_poly.type
_entity_poly.pdbx_seq_one_letter_code
_entity_poly.pdbx_strand_id
1 'polypeptide(L)'
;MIRRSLLGSATTHTRSISNSQTQQHLLNQPAQHPRLPLQLSRRRTSTGKRMSSITVSEKVQPELDKGLDCWSVFSPASGHMPPDSLNLGQGFMNWAPPEFMKEAAKNSIDEIAANHYSIPKGRLNLRKAISKHYSQSFNLDRALDFESEIVISSGANFGIYASLLAFCSKDDEVILIEPFFDQYIRNVTFCGGKPVYVPLRPPKNAGTQNVSSKEWTLDIDELKAALTPKSKVIIINTPHNPVGKVFTKDELNAIGKIAEEHNLFIIADEVYDCLTFNEPHVRIASLSERLWKRTVTVGSAGKSFAATGWRIGWCIGPAEILRPITAAMTRITFCSVSPLQEALATGFEIAGKENFFETQRAQYLERRDLLLRFLDQLGLPYTVPDGVSLIFVIIAIS
;
A
#
# COMPACT_ATOMS: atom_id res chain seq x y z
N MET A 1 -60.53 -9.05 -29.07
CA MET A 1 -61.25 -10.33 -29.19
C MET A 1 -60.53 -11.37 -28.35
N ILE A 2 -61.24 -11.88 -27.31
CA ILE A 2 -61.07 -13.16 -26.58
C ILE A 2 -59.72 -13.36 -25.83
N ARG A 3 -59.57 -13.19 -24.50
CA ARG A 3 -60.15 -13.78 -23.25
C ARG A 3 -59.72 -15.23 -22.87
N ARG A 4 -59.04 -15.35 -21.71
CA ARG A 4 -59.22 -16.26 -20.52
C ARG A 4 -57.83 -16.60 -19.93
N SER A 5 -57.40 -16.22 -18.73
CA SER A 5 -57.91 -16.26 -17.33
C SER A 5 -57.95 -17.65 -16.69
N LEU A 6 -57.19 -17.81 -15.59
CA LEU A 6 -57.40 -18.60 -14.35
C LEU A 6 -56.08 -18.40 -13.54
N LEU A 7 -55.94 -17.58 -12.48
CA LEU A 7 -56.58 -17.51 -11.15
C LEU A 7 -56.63 -18.84 -10.38
N GLY A 8 -55.93 -18.86 -9.24
CA GLY A 8 -55.93 -19.92 -8.23
C GLY A 8 -54.97 -19.60 -7.07
N SER A 9 -55.50 -18.91 -6.06
CA SER A 9 -54.87 -18.43 -4.83
C SER A 9 -54.78 -19.46 -3.70
N ALA A 10 -53.86 -19.18 -2.76
CA ALA A 10 -53.90 -19.45 -1.31
C ALA A 10 -53.45 -20.86 -0.84
N THR A 11 -52.77 -21.08 0.30
CA THR A 11 -52.74 -20.39 1.60
C THR A 11 -51.44 -20.66 2.36
N THR A 12 -51.13 -19.73 3.27
CA THR A 12 -50.21 -19.73 4.41
C THR A 12 -50.19 -20.99 5.29
N HIS A 13 -48.99 -21.41 5.71
CA HIS A 13 -48.78 -22.04 7.02
C HIS A 13 -47.48 -21.54 7.67
N THR A 14 -47.65 -20.71 8.69
CA THR A 14 -46.68 -20.42 9.74
C THR A 14 -46.49 -21.64 10.64
N ARG A 15 -45.24 -22.06 10.85
CA ARG A 15 -44.84 -22.85 12.04
C ARG A 15 -43.60 -22.23 12.65
N SER A 16 -43.82 -21.54 13.77
CA SER A 16 -42.83 -21.19 14.77
C SER A 16 -42.32 -22.45 15.46
N ILE A 17 -41.00 -22.68 15.47
CA ILE A 17 -40.37 -23.57 16.45
C ILE A 17 -39.20 -22.79 17.06
N SER A 18 -39.40 -22.42 18.31
CA SER A 18 -38.41 -21.91 19.24
C SER A 18 -37.34 -22.98 19.52
N ASN A 19 -36.08 -22.68 19.22
CA ASN A 19 -34.93 -23.42 19.75
C ASN A 19 -34.00 -22.42 20.45
N SER A 20 -34.44 -21.92 21.61
CA SER A 20 -33.69 -20.99 22.45
C SER A 20 -33.07 -21.64 23.70
N GLN A 21 -32.85 -22.97 23.71
CA GLN A 21 -32.28 -23.66 24.89
C GLN A 21 -31.16 -24.67 24.60
N THR A 22 -30.73 -24.87 23.34
CA THR A 22 -29.69 -25.86 23.03
C THR A 22 -28.33 -25.24 22.65
N GLN A 23 -28.22 -23.91 22.57
CA GLN A 23 -26.95 -23.21 22.31
C GLN A 23 -26.27 -22.63 23.56
N GLN A 24 -26.89 -22.74 24.74
CA GLN A 24 -26.34 -22.18 25.99
C GLN A 24 -25.43 -23.13 26.78
N HIS A 25 -25.31 -24.41 26.38
CA HIS A 25 -24.53 -25.40 27.15
C HIS A 25 -23.12 -25.69 26.60
N LEU A 26 -22.72 -25.09 25.47
CA LEU A 26 -21.39 -25.27 24.87
C LEU A 26 -20.40 -24.11 25.16
N LEU A 27 -20.80 -23.09 25.93
CA LEU A 27 -19.97 -21.91 26.21
C LEU A 27 -19.32 -21.89 27.61
N ASN A 28 -19.49 -22.93 28.43
CA ASN A 28 -18.94 -22.97 29.79
C ASN A 28 -18.05 -24.21 30.05
N GLN A 29 -17.01 -24.41 29.24
CA GLN A 29 -15.90 -25.28 29.63
C GLN A 29 -14.56 -24.53 29.50
N PRO A 30 -13.72 -24.47 30.54
CA PRO A 30 -12.39 -23.90 30.43
C PRO A 30 -11.54 -24.81 29.55
N ALA A 31 -11.12 -24.31 28.38
CA ALA A 31 -10.19 -25.00 27.51
C ALA A 31 -8.83 -25.11 28.23
N GLN A 32 -8.51 -26.30 28.73
CA GLN A 32 -7.17 -26.65 29.21
C GLN A 32 -6.26 -26.83 27.98
N HIS A 33 -5.62 -25.75 27.54
CA HIS A 33 -4.54 -25.84 26.57
C HIS A 33 -3.21 -26.11 27.29
N PRO A 34 -2.39 -27.08 26.82
CA PRO A 34 -1.08 -27.32 27.40
C PRO A 34 -0.19 -26.10 27.15
N ARG A 35 0.35 -25.52 28.22
CA ARG A 35 1.38 -24.47 28.16
C ARG A 35 2.62 -25.03 27.46
N LEU A 36 2.87 -24.63 26.22
CA LEU A 36 4.17 -24.83 25.60
C LEU A 36 5.18 -23.86 26.26
N PRO A 37 6.30 -24.34 26.80
CA PRO A 37 7.27 -23.45 27.40
C PRO A 37 7.98 -22.62 26.33
N LEU A 38 7.94 -21.29 26.48
CA LEU A 38 8.78 -20.32 25.77
C LEU A 38 10.24 -20.54 26.18
N GLN A 39 10.97 -21.36 25.43
CA GLN A 39 12.43 -21.37 25.43
C GLN A 39 12.94 -20.74 24.13
N LEU A 40 13.20 -19.43 24.16
CA LEU A 40 14.08 -18.77 23.19
C LEU A 40 15.53 -19.18 23.49
N SER A 41 15.90 -20.42 23.17
CA SER A 41 17.30 -20.85 23.21
C SER A 41 17.98 -20.40 21.91
N ARG A 42 18.89 -19.44 22.01
CA ARG A 42 19.89 -19.14 20.96
C ARG A 42 20.83 -20.34 20.82
N ARG A 43 20.45 -21.34 20.03
CA ARG A 43 21.40 -22.30 19.47
C ARG A 43 21.95 -21.75 18.17
N ARG A 44 23.16 -21.19 18.24
CA ARG A 44 24.04 -21.08 17.06
C ARG A 44 24.40 -22.50 16.64
N THR A 45 23.65 -23.05 15.69
CA THR A 45 24.09 -24.22 14.91
C THR A 45 24.61 -23.72 13.57
N SER A 46 25.91 -23.52 13.50
CA SER A 46 26.64 -23.37 12.24
C SER A 46 26.73 -24.73 11.54
N THR A 47 25.63 -25.16 10.94
CA THR A 47 25.62 -26.25 9.96
C THR A 47 24.46 -25.96 9.02
N GLY A 48 24.77 -25.51 7.80
CA GLY A 48 23.77 -25.30 6.76
C GLY A 48 22.93 -26.57 6.60
N LYS A 49 21.66 -26.49 7.00
CA LYS A 49 20.69 -27.54 6.66
C LYS A 49 20.46 -27.46 5.16
N ARG A 50 21.17 -28.30 4.40
CA ARG A 50 20.80 -28.67 3.03
C ARG A 50 19.38 -29.24 3.10
N MET A 51 18.36 -28.46 2.75
CA MET A 51 16.98 -28.98 2.62
C MET A 51 16.83 -29.92 1.42
N SER A 52 17.82 -29.98 0.53
CA SER A 52 17.94 -30.97 -0.54
C SER A 52 19.37 -30.92 -1.13
N SER A 53 19.69 -31.78 -2.10
CA SER A 53 20.89 -31.64 -2.94
C SER A 53 20.86 -30.40 -3.86
N ILE A 54 19.77 -29.63 -3.85
CA ILE A 54 19.55 -28.46 -4.69
C ILE A 54 19.90 -27.19 -3.89
N THR A 55 20.78 -26.37 -4.45
CA THR A 55 21.16 -25.08 -3.88
C THR A 55 20.07 -24.04 -4.15
N VAL A 56 19.64 -23.33 -3.11
CA VAL A 56 18.71 -22.20 -3.23
C VAL A 56 19.45 -21.00 -3.82
N SER A 57 18.75 -20.18 -4.61
CA SER A 57 19.33 -18.94 -5.16
C SER A 57 19.81 -18.03 -4.03
N GLU A 58 21.05 -17.53 -4.17
CA GLU A 58 21.65 -16.56 -3.24
C GLU A 58 20.80 -15.31 -3.04
N LYS A 59 19.97 -14.94 -4.04
CA LYS A 59 19.05 -13.80 -3.95
C LYS A 59 18.02 -13.95 -2.83
N VAL A 60 17.53 -15.18 -2.60
CA VAL A 60 16.45 -15.45 -1.64
C VAL A 60 17.01 -15.91 -0.29
N GLN A 61 18.27 -16.33 -0.22
CA GLN A 61 18.87 -16.84 1.02
C GLN A 61 18.76 -15.85 2.21
N PRO A 62 19.03 -14.54 2.06
CA PRO A 62 18.86 -13.59 3.17
C PRO A 62 17.41 -13.48 3.68
N GLU A 63 16.42 -13.78 2.84
CA GLU A 63 15.01 -13.80 3.22
C GLU A 63 14.66 -15.06 4.03
N LEU A 64 15.29 -16.19 3.72
CA LEU A 64 15.15 -17.42 4.50
C LEU A 64 15.86 -17.32 5.86
N ASP A 65 16.99 -16.61 5.91
CA ASP A 65 17.84 -16.52 7.10
C ASP A 65 17.31 -15.52 8.14
N LYS A 66 16.42 -14.59 7.77
CA LYS A 66 15.95 -13.51 8.67
C LYS A 66 15.02 -13.98 9.80
N GLY A 67 14.52 -15.21 9.75
CA GLY A 67 13.49 -15.71 10.65
C GLY A 67 12.09 -15.17 10.30
N LEU A 68 11.17 -15.18 11.28
CA LEU A 68 9.82 -14.64 11.08
C LEU A 68 9.87 -13.11 10.95
N ASP A 69 9.24 -12.57 9.91
CA ASP A 69 9.03 -11.12 9.79
C ASP A 69 7.96 -10.60 10.75
N CYS A 70 7.92 -9.28 10.94
CA CYS A 70 6.95 -8.63 11.83
C CYS A 70 5.50 -8.93 11.41
N TRP A 71 5.21 -9.11 10.13
CA TRP A 71 3.88 -9.45 9.63
C TRP A 71 3.45 -10.86 10.07
N SER A 72 4.38 -11.81 10.02
CA SER A 72 4.17 -13.19 10.43
C SER A 72 4.09 -13.32 11.94
N VAL A 73 4.83 -12.50 12.69
CA VAL A 73 4.76 -12.49 14.16
C VAL A 73 3.44 -11.87 14.62
N PHE A 74 3.14 -10.64 14.20
CA PHE A 74 2.04 -9.83 14.76
C PHE A 74 0.68 -10.01 14.06
N SER A 75 0.56 -10.94 13.11
CA SER A 75 -0.74 -11.28 12.53
C SER A 75 -1.62 -12.04 13.54
N PRO A 76 -2.92 -11.72 13.70
CA PRO A 76 -3.80 -12.49 14.57
C PRO A 76 -3.90 -13.95 14.14
N ALA A 77 -3.77 -14.21 12.83
CA ALA A 77 -3.77 -15.55 12.26
C ALA A 77 -2.48 -16.35 12.55
N SER A 78 -1.45 -15.73 13.13
CA SER A 78 -0.17 -16.39 13.41
C SER A 78 -0.20 -17.27 14.65
N GLY A 79 -1.17 -17.07 15.55
CA GLY A 79 -1.24 -17.74 16.84
C GLY A 79 -0.18 -17.29 17.85
N HIS A 80 0.68 -16.30 17.52
CA HIS A 80 1.71 -15.78 18.42
C HIS A 80 1.20 -14.69 19.36
N MET A 81 0.03 -14.11 19.08
CA MET A 81 -0.57 -13.05 19.88
C MET A 81 -1.56 -13.62 20.91
N PRO A 82 -1.65 -13.04 22.12
CA PRO A 82 -2.69 -13.40 23.07
C PRO A 82 -4.10 -13.28 22.44
N PRO A 83 -5.02 -14.22 22.73
CA PRO A 83 -6.33 -14.30 22.08
C PRO A 83 -7.23 -13.09 22.35
N ASP A 84 -6.94 -12.32 23.40
CA ASP A 84 -7.64 -11.09 23.81
C ASP A 84 -6.93 -9.81 23.35
N SER A 85 -5.86 -9.92 22.56
CA SER A 85 -5.16 -8.76 22.02
C SER A 85 -5.98 -8.05 20.93
N LEU A 86 -6.05 -6.72 21.01
CA LEU A 86 -6.56 -5.88 19.94
C LEU A 86 -5.43 -5.58 18.94
N ASN A 87 -5.63 -5.93 17.67
CA ASN A 87 -4.63 -5.66 16.63
C ASN A 87 -4.79 -4.24 16.07
N LEU A 88 -3.83 -3.36 16.41
CA LEU A 88 -3.67 -2.03 15.82
C LEU A 88 -2.40 -1.91 14.95
N GLY A 89 -1.70 -3.01 14.70
CA GLY A 89 -0.44 -3.03 13.95
C GLY A 89 -0.59 -3.33 12.45
N GLN A 90 -1.67 -4.00 12.04
CA GLN A 90 -1.88 -4.35 10.64
C GLN A 90 -2.44 -3.16 9.84
N GLY A 91 -1.75 -2.79 8.76
CA GLY A 91 -2.13 -1.68 7.87
C GLY A 91 -3.26 -1.99 6.89
N PHE A 92 -4.26 -2.79 7.28
CA PHE A 92 -5.48 -3.02 6.50
C PHE A 92 -6.72 -2.67 7.32
N MET A 93 -7.82 -2.39 6.61
CA MET A 93 -9.09 -2.00 7.22
C MET A 93 -9.81 -3.23 7.78
N ASN A 94 -10.27 -3.16 9.03
CA ASN A 94 -11.11 -4.21 9.63
C ASN A 94 -12.61 -4.06 9.25
N TRP A 95 -12.91 -3.25 8.23
CA TRP A 95 -14.24 -3.10 7.63
C TRP A 95 -14.21 -3.47 6.14
N ALA A 96 -15.39 -3.76 5.58
CA ALA A 96 -15.53 -4.11 4.18
C ALA A 96 -15.25 -2.92 3.24
N PRO A 97 -14.87 -3.17 1.98
CA PRO A 97 -14.87 -2.15 0.94
C PRO A 97 -16.24 -1.47 0.80
N PRO A 98 -16.32 -0.24 0.28
CA PRO A 98 -17.58 0.46 0.02
C PRO A 98 -18.54 -0.39 -0.81
N GLU A 99 -19.85 -0.24 -0.59
CA GLU A 99 -20.86 -1.08 -1.26
C GLU A 99 -20.76 -0.98 -2.79
N PHE A 100 -20.59 0.23 -3.34
CA PHE A 100 -20.45 0.43 -4.78
C PHE A 100 -19.25 -0.32 -5.37
N MET A 101 -18.17 -0.51 -4.62
CA MET A 101 -17.02 -1.31 -5.05
C MET A 101 -17.36 -2.80 -5.06
N LYS A 102 -18.05 -3.29 -4.03
CA LYS A 102 -18.48 -4.69 -3.96
C LYS A 102 -19.44 -5.03 -5.09
N GLU A 103 -20.41 -4.17 -5.36
CA GLU A 103 -21.36 -4.33 -6.47
C GLU A 103 -20.65 -4.25 -7.82
N ALA A 104 -19.74 -3.30 -8.03
CA ALA A 104 -18.95 -3.23 -9.26
C ALA A 104 -18.12 -4.51 -9.49
N ALA A 105 -17.56 -5.10 -8.43
CA ALA A 105 -16.85 -6.37 -8.51
C ALA A 105 -17.76 -7.54 -8.88
N LYS A 106 -18.93 -7.68 -8.23
CA LYS A 106 -19.92 -8.72 -8.58
C LYS A 106 -20.34 -8.61 -10.03
N ASN A 107 -20.74 -7.43 -10.47
CA ASN A 107 -21.17 -7.18 -11.84
C ASN A 107 -20.05 -7.48 -12.86
N SER A 108 -18.80 -7.16 -12.52
CA SER A 108 -17.67 -7.47 -13.39
C SER A 108 -17.44 -8.97 -13.59
N ILE A 109 -17.86 -9.82 -12.65
CA ILE A 109 -17.72 -11.28 -12.77
C ILE A 109 -18.78 -11.85 -13.71
N ASP A 110 -19.93 -11.20 -13.86
CA ASP A 110 -20.98 -11.64 -14.80
C ASP A 110 -20.61 -11.33 -16.26
N GLU A 111 -19.67 -10.41 -16.50
CA GLU A 111 -19.19 -10.05 -17.83
C GLU A 111 -18.18 -11.07 -18.39
N ILE A 112 -18.50 -11.69 -19.53
CA ILE A 112 -17.65 -12.74 -20.15
C ILE A 112 -16.22 -12.24 -20.38
N ALA A 113 -16.06 -11.06 -21.01
CA ALA A 113 -14.74 -10.51 -21.33
C ALA A 113 -13.91 -10.20 -20.06
N ALA A 114 -14.57 -9.86 -18.97
CA ALA A 114 -13.92 -9.51 -17.72
C ALA A 114 -13.24 -10.72 -17.05
N ASN A 115 -13.70 -11.93 -17.30
CA ASN A 115 -13.12 -13.17 -16.76
C ASN A 115 -11.88 -13.68 -17.51
N HIS A 116 -11.58 -13.14 -18.69
CA HIS A 116 -10.42 -13.54 -19.49
C HIS A 116 -9.24 -12.58 -19.34
N TYR A 117 -8.08 -12.90 -19.94
CA TYR A 117 -6.87 -12.10 -19.84
C TYR A 117 -7.10 -10.63 -20.23
N SER A 118 -6.45 -9.74 -19.48
CA SER A 118 -6.29 -8.34 -19.89
C SER A 118 -5.02 -8.23 -20.75
N ILE A 119 -4.90 -7.15 -21.51
CA ILE A 119 -3.63 -6.84 -22.17
C ILE A 119 -2.56 -6.57 -21.08
N PRO A 120 -1.26 -6.76 -21.36
CA PRO A 120 -0.22 -6.57 -20.34
C PRO A 120 -0.19 -5.18 -19.70
N LYS A 121 -0.60 -4.14 -20.43
CA LYS A 121 -0.71 -2.77 -19.91
C LYS A 121 -1.92 -2.56 -18.96
N GLY A 122 -2.85 -3.50 -18.92
CA GLY A 122 -4.11 -3.42 -18.19
C GLY A 122 -5.31 -2.99 -19.04
N ARG A 123 -6.50 -3.19 -18.48
CA ARG A 123 -7.80 -2.92 -19.09
C ARG A 123 -7.95 -1.45 -19.50
N LEU A 124 -8.53 -1.23 -20.68
CA LEU A 124 -8.71 0.10 -21.26
C LEU A 124 -9.56 1.00 -20.35
N ASN A 125 -10.67 0.48 -19.83
CA ASN A 125 -11.60 1.24 -19.01
C ASN A 125 -10.93 1.77 -17.74
N LEU A 126 -10.13 0.94 -17.07
CA LEU A 126 -9.39 1.37 -15.88
C LEU A 126 -8.34 2.42 -16.22
N ARG A 127 -7.56 2.25 -17.30
CA ARG A 127 -6.58 3.26 -17.72
C ARG A 127 -7.23 4.61 -18.03
N LYS A 128 -8.40 4.62 -18.69
CA LYS A 128 -9.19 5.84 -18.93
C LYS A 128 -9.70 6.47 -17.64
N ALA A 129 -10.22 5.67 -16.71
CA ALA A 129 -10.70 6.16 -15.43
C ALA A 129 -9.58 6.80 -14.60
N ILE A 130 -8.40 6.17 -14.56
CA ILE A 130 -7.20 6.70 -13.91
C ILE A 130 -6.74 7.99 -14.59
N SER A 131 -6.66 8.03 -15.93
CA SER A 131 -6.32 9.27 -16.66
C SER A 131 -7.27 10.41 -16.27
N LYS A 132 -8.58 10.18 -16.30
CA LYS A 132 -9.59 11.17 -15.91
C LYS A 132 -9.43 11.64 -14.46
N HIS A 133 -9.19 10.71 -13.53
CA HIS A 133 -9.07 11.02 -12.11
C HIS A 133 -7.79 11.82 -11.80
N TYR A 134 -6.65 11.46 -12.40
CA TYR A 134 -5.36 12.00 -12.01
C TYR A 134 -4.86 13.19 -12.84
N SER A 135 -5.36 13.40 -14.06
CA SER A 135 -4.80 14.39 -15.00
C SER A 135 -4.56 15.78 -14.39
N GLN A 136 -5.53 16.30 -13.63
CA GLN A 136 -5.42 17.63 -13.01
C GLN A 136 -4.30 17.69 -11.95
N SER A 137 -4.04 16.58 -11.24
CA SER A 137 -3.02 16.52 -10.18
C SER A 137 -1.58 16.46 -10.69
N PHE A 138 -1.37 16.21 -11.99
CA PHE A 138 -0.03 16.16 -12.60
C PHE A 138 0.41 17.48 -13.24
N ASN A 139 -0.50 18.46 -13.39
CA ASN A 139 -0.18 19.81 -13.84
C ASN A 139 0.60 19.88 -15.18
N LEU A 140 0.21 19.08 -16.17
CA LEU A 140 0.91 18.94 -17.46
C LEU A 140 0.33 19.82 -18.60
N ASP A 141 -0.55 20.78 -18.33
CA ASP A 141 -1.34 21.55 -19.33
C ASP A 141 -2.13 20.69 -20.34
N ARG A 142 -2.23 19.38 -20.10
CA ARG A 142 -2.99 18.40 -20.86
C ARG A 142 -3.42 17.24 -19.96
N ALA A 143 -4.34 16.42 -20.46
CA ALA A 143 -4.65 15.15 -19.84
C ALA A 143 -3.49 14.15 -19.95
N LEU A 144 -3.43 13.23 -19.00
CA LEU A 144 -2.59 12.04 -19.09
C LEU A 144 -3.06 11.16 -20.25
N ASP A 145 -2.15 10.75 -21.11
CA ASP A 145 -2.45 9.79 -22.15
C ASP A 145 -2.63 8.39 -21.54
N PHE A 146 -3.87 7.90 -21.56
CA PHE A 146 -4.20 6.59 -21.01
C PHE A 146 -3.52 5.42 -21.75
N GLU A 147 -3.02 5.61 -22.99
CA GLU A 147 -2.35 4.55 -23.75
C GLU A 147 -0.87 4.39 -23.42
N SER A 148 -0.20 5.51 -23.17
CA SER A 148 1.26 5.55 -23.04
C SER A 148 1.74 5.91 -21.64
N GLU A 149 0.93 6.62 -20.84
CA GLU A 149 1.33 7.19 -19.56
C GLU A 149 0.69 6.51 -18.34
N ILE A 150 0.02 5.38 -18.56
CA ILE A 150 -0.60 4.58 -17.49
C ILE A 150 -0.42 3.08 -17.77
N VAL A 151 0.06 2.35 -16.76
CA VAL A 151 0.12 0.87 -16.75
C VAL A 151 -0.45 0.32 -15.45
N ILE A 152 -1.23 -0.76 -15.54
CA ILE A 152 -1.85 -1.41 -14.38
C ILE A 152 -0.95 -2.51 -13.84
N SER A 153 -0.69 -2.51 -12.54
CA SER A 153 0.15 -3.48 -11.84
C SER A 153 -0.67 -4.36 -10.88
N SER A 154 -0.12 -5.54 -10.54
CA SER A 154 -0.65 -6.42 -9.50
C SER A 154 -0.37 -5.87 -8.08
N GLY A 155 -0.97 -4.72 -7.79
CA GLY A 155 -0.74 -3.92 -6.58
C GLY A 155 0.45 -2.97 -6.73
N ALA A 156 0.51 -1.97 -5.85
CA ALA A 156 1.62 -1.01 -5.82
C ALA A 156 2.96 -1.68 -5.57
N ASN A 157 3.01 -2.68 -4.67
CA ASN A 157 4.22 -3.41 -4.32
C ASN A 157 4.90 -4.01 -5.56
N PHE A 158 4.12 -4.59 -6.47
CA PHE A 158 4.64 -5.12 -7.73
C PHE A 158 4.98 -4.00 -8.72
N GLY A 159 4.22 -2.90 -8.73
CA GLY A 159 4.55 -1.69 -9.52
C GLY A 159 5.94 -1.15 -9.18
N ILE A 160 6.25 -1.04 -7.88
CA ILE A 160 7.56 -0.61 -7.37
C ILE A 160 8.64 -1.63 -7.73
N TYR A 161 8.37 -2.93 -7.52
CA TYR A 161 9.34 -3.98 -7.89
C TYR A 161 9.66 -3.99 -9.39
N ALA A 162 8.65 -3.88 -10.25
CA ALA A 162 8.85 -3.82 -11.70
C ALA A 162 9.58 -2.54 -12.13
N SER A 163 9.37 -1.43 -11.41
CA SER A 163 10.11 -0.18 -11.62
C SER A 163 11.58 -0.34 -11.27
N LEU A 164 11.89 -0.97 -10.14
CA LEU A 164 13.26 -1.30 -9.76
C LEU A 164 13.89 -2.27 -10.76
N LEU A 165 13.17 -3.31 -11.19
CA LEU A 165 13.70 -4.25 -12.18
C LEU A 165 14.00 -3.60 -13.54
N ALA A 166 13.26 -2.55 -13.90
CA ALA A 166 13.46 -1.80 -15.14
C ALA A 166 14.65 -0.83 -15.08
N PHE A 167 14.98 -0.28 -13.90
CA PHE A 167 15.91 0.85 -13.77
C PHE A 167 17.09 0.62 -12.81
N CYS A 168 17.11 -0.50 -12.10
CA CYS A 168 18.19 -0.90 -11.19
C CYS A 168 18.90 -2.13 -11.75
N SER A 169 20.22 -2.01 -11.93
CA SER A 169 21.10 -3.10 -12.29
C SER A 169 21.86 -3.62 -11.06
N LYS A 170 22.68 -4.65 -11.29
CA LYS A 170 23.61 -5.14 -10.28
C LYS A 170 24.52 -4.01 -9.80
N ASP A 171 24.69 -3.90 -8.48
CA ASP A 171 25.53 -2.92 -7.79
C ASP A 171 25.07 -1.45 -7.87
N ASP A 172 23.97 -1.14 -8.56
CA ASP A 172 23.34 0.19 -8.49
C ASP A 172 22.84 0.46 -7.07
N GLU A 173 22.96 1.70 -6.62
CA GLU A 173 22.50 2.13 -5.31
C GLU A 173 21.10 2.74 -5.39
N VAL A 174 20.25 2.33 -4.44
CA VAL A 174 18.87 2.81 -4.29
C VAL A 174 18.73 3.50 -2.94
N ILE A 175 18.46 4.80 -2.98
CA ILE A 175 18.26 5.62 -1.78
C ILE A 175 16.87 5.32 -1.20
N LEU A 176 16.85 4.91 0.07
CA LEU A 176 15.65 4.64 0.87
C LEU A 176 15.60 5.62 2.04
N ILE A 177 14.49 6.35 2.17
CA ILE A 177 14.27 7.28 3.28
C ILE A 177 13.75 6.51 4.50
N GLU A 178 14.46 6.56 5.62
CA GLU A 178 14.05 5.86 6.84
C GLU A 178 13.07 6.69 7.69
N PRO A 179 12.10 6.08 8.38
CA PRO A 179 11.72 4.67 8.29
C PRO A 179 10.98 4.37 6.97
N PHE A 180 11.36 3.30 6.26
CA PHE A 180 10.79 2.94 4.96
C PHE A 180 9.77 1.79 5.07
N PHE A 181 8.97 1.60 4.02
CA PHE A 181 8.20 0.37 3.84
C PHE A 181 9.15 -0.81 3.62
N ASP A 182 9.02 -1.83 4.46
CA ASP A 182 9.96 -2.96 4.59
C ASP A 182 10.27 -3.68 3.27
N GLN A 183 9.26 -3.80 2.41
CA GLN A 183 9.39 -4.49 1.13
C GLN A 183 10.42 -3.83 0.19
N TYR A 184 10.74 -2.54 0.35
CA TYR A 184 11.72 -1.86 -0.50
C TYR A 184 13.09 -2.55 -0.47
N ILE A 185 13.57 -3.00 0.70
CA ILE A 185 14.88 -3.67 0.82
C ILE A 185 14.94 -4.90 -0.09
N ARG A 186 13.91 -5.74 -0.06
CA ARG A 186 13.88 -6.98 -0.84
C ARG A 186 13.68 -6.74 -2.30
N ASN A 187 12.85 -5.76 -2.66
CA ASN A 187 12.72 -5.36 -4.05
C ASN A 187 14.08 -4.89 -4.63
N VAL A 188 14.84 -4.07 -3.89
CA VAL A 188 16.17 -3.61 -4.32
C VAL A 188 17.16 -4.77 -4.42
N THR A 189 17.28 -5.58 -3.37
CA THR A 189 18.29 -6.65 -3.32
C THR A 189 17.99 -7.79 -4.30
N PHE A 190 16.73 -8.10 -4.60
CA PHE A 190 16.38 -9.10 -5.62
C PHE A 190 16.73 -8.64 -7.05
N CYS A 191 16.68 -7.33 -7.31
CA CYS A 191 17.18 -6.70 -8.52
C CYS A 191 18.72 -6.66 -8.59
N GLY A 192 19.43 -7.03 -7.52
CA GLY A 192 20.90 -6.96 -7.42
C GLY A 192 21.43 -5.58 -7.03
N GLY A 193 20.55 -4.64 -6.68
CA GLY A 193 20.91 -3.32 -6.19
C GLY A 193 21.31 -3.33 -4.72
N LYS A 194 21.83 -2.19 -4.27
CA LYS A 194 22.28 -1.94 -2.91
C LYS A 194 21.43 -0.84 -2.27
N PRO A 195 20.68 -1.12 -1.19
CA PRO A 195 19.97 -0.08 -0.47
C PRO A 195 20.97 0.85 0.24
N VAL A 196 20.77 2.15 0.09
CA VAL A 196 21.48 3.21 0.82
C VAL A 196 20.44 3.96 1.63
N TYR A 197 20.69 4.12 2.92
CA TYR A 197 19.70 4.61 3.86
C TYR A 197 19.96 6.07 4.22
N VAL A 198 18.93 6.90 4.16
CA VAL A 198 18.98 8.31 4.56
C VAL A 198 17.82 8.57 5.53
N PRO A 199 18.08 8.95 6.79
CA PRO A 199 17.04 9.04 7.79
C PRO A 199 16.22 10.32 7.69
N LEU A 200 14.90 10.18 7.85
CA LEU A 200 14.04 11.29 8.25
C LEU A 200 14.30 11.55 9.74
N ARG A 201 14.82 12.74 10.06
CA ARG A 201 15.18 13.13 11.42
C ARG A 201 13.92 13.48 12.22
N PRO A 202 13.66 12.82 13.37
CA PRO A 202 12.58 13.23 14.24
C PRO A 202 12.88 14.58 14.90
N PRO A 203 11.85 15.35 15.29
CA PRO A 203 12.04 16.50 16.15
C PRO A 203 12.62 16.08 17.51
N LYS A 204 13.39 16.96 18.16
CA LYS A 204 14.18 16.64 19.39
C LYS A 204 13.33 16.11 20.55
N ASN A 205 12.07 16.49 20.57
CA ASN A 205 11.07 16.19 21.58
C ASN A 205 10.18 14.98 21.22
N ALA A 206 10.47 14.29 20.11
CA ALA A 206 9.79 13.05 19.76
C ALA A 206 10.08 11.98 20.81
N GLY A 207 9.04 11.27 21.25
CA GLY A 207 9.14 10.26 22.31
C GLY A 207 9.09 10.82 23.74
N THR A 208 9.00 12.15 23.91
CA THR A 208 8.74 12.79 25.22
C THR A 208 7.48 13.65 25.23
N GLN A 209 7.08 14.19 24.09
CA GLN A 209 5.79 14.88 23.91
C GLN A 209 5.19 14.56 22.53
N ASN A 210 3.93 14.96 22.34
CA ASN A 210 3.29 14.87 21.04
C ASN A 210 3.96 15.83 20.06
N VAL A 211 4.22 15.36 18.84
CA VAL A 211 4.89 16.14 17.78
C VAL A 211 4.11 16.07 16.47
N SER A 212 4.29 17.03 15.57
CA SER A 212 3.69 16.95 14.23
C SER A 212 4.56 16.14 13.29
N SER A 213 3.93 15.38 12.38
CA SER A 213 4.65 14.72 11.28
C SER A 213 5.37 15.69 10.34
N LYS A 214 4.95 16.97 10.30
CA LYS A 214 5.64 18.03 9.54
C LYS A 214 7.03 18.35 10.09
N GLU A 215 7.23 18.20 11.40
CA GLU A 215 8.50 18.50 12.09
C GLU A 215 9.56 17.43 11.84
N TRP A 216 9.19 16.29 11.26
CA TRP A 216 10.15 15.31 10.78
C TRP A 216 10.80 15.81 9.49
N THR A 217 12.12 15.90 9.45
CA THR A 217 12.85 16.55 8.35
C THR A 217 13.83 15.62 7.66
N LEU A 218 13.89 15.66 6.34
CA LEU A 218 14.97 15.04 5.58
C LEU A 218 16.10 16.06 5.46
N ASP A 219 17.26 15.75 6.02
CA ASP A 219 18.44 16.61 5.86
C ASP A 219 18.99 16.44 4.44
N ILE A 220 18.97 17.53 3.67
CA ILE A 220 19.39 17.56 2.27
C ILE A 220 20.91 17.38 2.14
N ASP A 221 21.69 17.80 3.12
CA ASP A 221 23.14 17.61 3.10
C ASP A 221 23.51 16.17 3.48
N GLU A 222 22.75 15.53 4.40
CA GLU A 222 22.87 14.08 4.61
C GLU A 222 22.49 13.29 3.36
N LEU A 223 21.42 13.69 2.66
CA LEU A 223 21.03 13.07 1.39
C LEU A 223 22.16 13.17 0.36
N LYS A 224 22.75 14.36 0.15
CA LYS A 224 23.88 14.55 -0.78
C LYS A 224 25.09 13.72 -0.39
N ALA A 225 25.42 13.67 0.90
CA ALA A 225 26.57 12.94 1.41
C ALA A 225 26.45 11.41 1.21
N ALA A 226 25.21 10.90 1.15
CA ALA A 226 24.96 9.49 0.87
C ALA A 226 25.10 9.13 -0.62
N LEU A 227 25.14 10.10 -1.54
CA LEU A 227 25.22 9.84 -2.97
C LEU A 227 26.63 9.46 -3.41
N THR A 228 26.69 8.51 -4.34
CA THR A 228 27.90 8.08 -5.02
C THR A 228 27.67 8.04 -6.54
N PRO A 229 28.70 7.83 -7.37
CA PRO A 229 28.51 7.57 -8.80
C PRO A 229 27.64 6.35 -9.13
N LYS A 230 27.34 5.47 -8.15
CA LYS A 230 26.44 4.32 -8.32
C LYS A 230 24.99 4.63 -7.92
N SER A 231 24.71 5.78 -7.31
CA SER A 231 23.36 6.19 -6.95
C SER A 231 22.50 6.33 -8.20
N LYS A 232 21.43 5.53 -8.26
CA LYS A 232 20.63 5.35 -9.47
C LYS A 232 19.16 5.69 -9.26
N VAL A 233 18.61 5.29 -8.13
CA VAL A 233 17.18 5.43 -7.83
C VAL A 233 17.01 6.04 -6.44
N ILE A 234 16.01 6.89 -6.28
CA ILE A 234 15.49 7.30 -4.97
C ILE A 234 14.01 6.90 -4.88
N ILE A 235 13.64 6.27 -3.76
CA ILE A 235 12.23 5.98 -3.45
C ILE A 235 11.72 7.04 -2.48
N ILE A 236 10.67 7.75 -2.90
CA ILE A 236 9.98 8.74 -2.08
C ILE A 236 8.62 8.17 -1.74
N ASN A 237 8.29 8.05 -0.46
CA ASN A 237 6.96 7.64 -0.02
C ASN A 237 6.23 8.82 0.62
N THR A 238 5.18 9.29 -0.05
CA THR A 238 4.36 10.39 0.49
C THR A 238 2.90 10.25 0.04
N PRO A 239 1.92 10.29 0.96
CA PRO A 239 2.04 10.34 2.42
C PRO A 239 2.81 9.14 3.02
N HIS A 240 3.70 9.44 3.96
CA HIS A 240 4.80 8.57 4.39
C HIS A 240 4.36 7.52 5.42
N ASN A 241 4.59 6.25 5.14
CA ASN A 241 4.39 5.13 6.06
C ASN A 241 5.74 4.77 6.73
N PRO A 242 5.86 4.76 8.08
CA PRO A 242 4.78 4.86 9.09
C PRO A 242 4.53 6.25 9.68
N VAL A 243 5.41 7.23 9.46
CA VAL A 243 5.42 8.54 10.19
C VAL A 243 4.13 9.36 9.99
N GLY A 244 3.45 9.19 8.86
CA GLY A 244 2.31 9.99 8.44
C GLY A 244 2.64 11.38 7.92
N LYS A 245 3.92 11.62 7.60
CA LYS A 245 4.39 12.85 6.98
C LYS A 245 3.86 12.99 5.55
N VAL A 246 3.25 14.13 5.26
CA VAL A 246 2.99 14.58 3.89
C VAL A 246 4.12 15.54 3.52
N PHE A 247 4.92 15.21 2.51
CA PHE A 247 6.03 16.05 2.10
C PHE A 247 5.50 17.32 1.45
N THR A 248 6.06 18.45 1.86
CA THR A 248 5.69 19.76 1.32
C THR A 248 6.26 19.96 -0.07
N LYS A 249 5.69 20.91 -0.82
CA LYS A 249 6.21 21.31 -2.13
C LYS A 249 7.69 21.70 -2.07
N ASP A 250 8.12 22.39 -1.03
CA ASP A 250 9.50 22.85 -0.88
C ASP A 250 10.48 21.70 -0.61
N GLU A 251 10.08 20.74 0.24
CA GLU A 251 10.86 19.52 0.46
C GLU A 251 10.97 18.67 -0.81
N LEU A 252 9.87 18.51 -1.55
CA LEU A 252 9.87 17.78 -2.82
C LEU A 252 10.69 18.48 -3.90
N ASN A 253 10.69 19.82 -3.95
CA ASN A 253 11.57 20.59 -4.83
C ASN A 253 13.04 20.40 -4.46
N ALA A 254 13.37 20.38 -3.16
CA ALA A 254 14.74 20.14 -2.71
C ALA A 254 15.23 18.74 -3.10
N ILE A 255 14.41 17.71 -2.87
CA ILE A 255 14.71 16.33 -3.31
C ILE A 255 14.82 16.27 -4.85
N GLY A 256 13.88 16.91 -5.55
CA GLY A 256 13.84 16.95 -7.00
C GLY A 256 15.10 17.56 -7.61
N LYS A 257 15.59 18.67 -7.04
CA LYS A 257 16.85 19.30 -7.44
C LYS A 257 18.04 18.33 -7.35
N ILE A 258 18.15 17.60 -6.24
CA ILE A 258 19.20 16.59 -6.07
C ILE A 258 19.06 15.46 -7.10
N ALA A 259 17.83 14.98 -7.31
CA ALA A 259 17.57 13.95 -8.31
C ALA A 259 17.94 14.41 -9.73
N GLU A 260 17.73 15.69 -10.05
CA GLU A 260 18.16 16.29 -11.31
C GLU A 260 19.68 16.38 -11.43
N GLU A 261 20.34 16.98 -10.43
CA GLU A 261 21.80 17.20 -10.41
C GLU A 261 22.59 15.88 -10.49
N HIS A 262 22.08 14.81 -9.87
CA HIS A 262 22.73 13.49 -9.82
C HIS A 262 22.11 12.47 -10.77
N ASN A 263 21.20 12.88 -11.65
CA ASN A 263 20.52 12.02 -12.62
C ASN A 263 19.84 10.76 -12.01
N LEU A 264 19.21 10.93 -10.84
CA LEU A 264 18.47 9.87 -10.17
C LEU A 264 17.10 9.65 -10.83
N PHE A 265 16.71 8.38 -10.94
CA PHE A 265 15.33 7.98 -11.22
C PHE A 265 14.51 8.02 -9.94
N ILE A 266 13.27 8.53 -10.01
CA ILE A 266 12.40 8.69 -8.84
C ILE A 266 11.27 7.67 -8.92
N ILE A 267 11.14 6.85 -7.88
CA ILE A 267 9.94 6.06 -7.62
C ILE A 267 9.16 6.79 -6.54
N ALA A 268 8.04 7.41 -6.91
CA ALA A 268 7.12 8.05 -5.98
C ALA A 268 6.04 7.03 -5.58
N ASP A 269 6.18 6.45 -4.39
CA ASP A 269 5.15 5.63 -3.75
C ASP A 269 4.10 6.54 -3.12
N GLU A 270 2.99 6.74 -3.82
CA GLU A 270 1.92 7.67 -3.47
C GLU A 270 0.60 6.93 -3.19
N VAL A 271 0.68 5.71 -2.65
CA VAL A 271 -0.51 4.86 -2.40
C VAL A 271 -1.53 5.46 -1.43
N TYR A 272 -1.14 6.46 -0.65
CA TYR A 272 -1.99 7.16 0.31
C TYR A 272 -2.36 8.58 -0.12
N ASP A 273 -2.18 8.95 -1.40
CA ASP A 273 -2.45 10.30 -1.91
C ASP A 273 -3.87 10.85 -1.60
N CYS A 274 -4.86 9.96 -1.55
CA CYS A 274 -6.24 10.28 -1.19
C CYS A 274 -6.48 10.46 0.33
N LEU A 275 -5.51 10.09 1.18
CA LEU A 275 -5.56 10.17 2.65
C LEU A 275 -4.56 11.21 3.18
N THR A 276 -4.82 12.47 2.86
CA THR A 276 -4.19 13.66 3.45
C THR A 276 -5.23 14.44 4.25
N PHE A 277 -4.86 15.00 5.40
CA PHE A 277 -5.83 15.57 6.34
C PHE A 277 -5.89 17.10 6.32
N ASN A 278 -4.73 17.76 6.26
CA ASN A 278 -4.62 19.21 6.41
C ASN A 278 -4.36 19.90 5.08
N GLU A 279 -3.37 19.41 4.33
CA GLU A 279 -2.95 19.99 3.05
C GLU A 279 -3.19 18.99 1.92
N PRO A 280 -3.50 19.46 0.70
CA PRO A 280 -3.56 18.59 -0.48
C PRO A 280 -2.22 17.88 -0.72
N HIS A 281 -2.30 16.66 -1.23
CA HIS A 281 -1.13 15.91 -1.67
C HIS A 281 -0.43 16.60 -2.85
N VAL A 282 0.90 16.71 -2.79
CA VAL A 282 1.74 17.25 -3.86
C VAL A 282 2.52 16.11 -4.51
N ARG A 283 2.40 15.98 -5.83
CA ARG A 283 3.14 14.97 -6.59
C ARG A 283 4.48 15.54 -7.03
N ILE A 284 5.59 14.88 -6.73
CA ILE A 284 6.91 15.35 -7.18
C ILE A 284 6.98 15.43 -8.72
N ALA A 285 6.30 14.51 -9.40
CA ALA A 285 6.21 14.47 -10.86
C ALA A 285 5.50 15.69 -11.48
N SER A 286 4.70 16.45 -10.70
CA SER A 286 3.96 17.63 -11.19
C SER A 286 4.72 18.95 -11.00
N LEU A 287 5.89 18.92 -10.36
CA LEU A 287 6.61 20.14 -9.98
C LEU A 287 7.39 20.75 -11.15
N SER A 288 7.85 19.94 -12.10
CA SER A 288 8.50 20.39 -13.32
C SER A 288 8.46 19.31 -14.40
N GLU A 289 8.60 19.71 -15.67
CA GLU A 289 8.73 18.77 -16.79
C GLU A 289 9.95 17.84 -16.61
N ARG A 290 11.02 18.33 -15.98
CA ARG A 290 12.24 17.55 -15.72
C ARG A 290 12.02 16.46 -14.68
N LEU A 291 11.16 16.72 -13.69
CA LEU A 291 10.77 15.74 -12.68
C LEU A 291 9.75 14.74 -13.24
N TRP A 292 8.80 15.19 -14.06
CA TRP A 292 7.92 14.31 -14.84
C TRP A 292 8.73 13.28 -15.65
N LYS A 293 9.76 13.75 -16.39
CA LYS A 293 10.62 12.92 -17.27
C LYS A 293 11.49 11.87 -16.55
N ARG A 294 11.52 11.86 -15.22
CA ARG A 294 12.34 10.90 -14.43
C ARG A 294 11.58 10.24 -13.27
N THR A 295 10.27 10.43 -13.19
CA THR A 295 9.47 9.91 -12.08
C THR A 295 8.47 8.88 -12.58
N VAL A 296 8.40 7.74 -11.89
CA VAL A 296 7.21 6.88 -11.91
C VAL A 296 6.44 7.10 -10.61
N THR A 297 5.17 7.45 -10.74
CA THR A 297 4.23 7.58 -9.62
C THR A 297 3.44 6.29 -9.48
N VAL A 298 3.43 5.69 -8.30
CA VAL A 298 2.76 4.41 -8.02
C VAL A 298 1.57 4.62 -7.08
N GLY A 299 0.40 4.12 -7.47
CA GLY A 299 -0.82 4.15 -6.65
C GLY A 299 -1.39 2.76 -6.37
N SER A 300 -2.37 2.68 -5.45
CA SER A 300 -2.97 1.42 -5.02
C SER A 300 -4.48 1.50 -4.85
N ALA A 301 -5.21 0.67 -5.59
CA ALA A 301 -6.65 0.46 -5.40
C ALA A 301 -6.97 0.01 -3.98
N GLY A 302 -6.12 -0.86 -3.42
CA GLY A 302 -6.32 -1.42 -2.10
C GLY A 302 -6.30 -0.38 -1.00
N LYS A 303 -5.49 0.68 -1.16
CA LYS A 303 -5.42 1.80 -0.22
C LYS A 303 -6.48 2.86 -0.49
N SER A 304 -6.80 3.14 -1.76
CA SER A 304 -7.85 4.10 -2.14
C SER A 304 -9.26 3.62 -1.77
N PHE A 305 -9.56 2.33 -1.93
CA PHE A 305 -10.93 1.78 -1.82
C PHE A 305 -11.14 0.79 -0.67
N ALA A 306 -10.22 0.78 0.32
CA ALA A 306 -10.25 -0.16 1.44
C ALA A 306 -10.35 -1.65 1.02
N ALA A 307 -9.73 -2.00 -0.12
CA ALA A 307 -9.81 -3.30 -0.75
C ALA A 307 -8.41 -3.93 -0.93
N THR A 308 -7.63 -3.97 0.16
CA THR A 308 -6.19 -4.34 0.13
C THR A 308 -5.91 -5.71 -0.51
N GLY A 309 -6.85 -6.65 -0.38
CA GLY A 309 -6.81 -7.99 -0.97
C GLY A 309 -7.06 -8.05 -2.49
N TRP A 310 -7.50 -6.97 -3.14
CA TRP A 310 -7.76 -6.96 -4.58
C TRP A 310 -6.47 -6.95 -5.42
N ARG A 311 -5.35 -6.53 -4.82
CA ARG A 311 -4.02 -6.53 -5.44
C ARG A 311 -4.01 -5.86 -6.83
N ILE A 312 -4.67 -4.71 -6.97
CA ILE A 312 -4.55 -3.84 -8.15
C ILE A 312 -3.84 -2.54 -7.74
N GLY A 313 -2.92 -2.09 -8.59
CA GLY A 313 -2.24 -0.81 -8.51
C GLY A 313 -1.99 -0.27 -9.92
N TRP A 314 -1.32 0.86 -10.00
CA TRP A 314 -0.97 1.48 -11.28
C TRP A 314 0.33 2.26 -11.16
N CYS A 315 1.03 2.38 -12.29
CA CYS A 315 2.14 3.30 -12.47
C CYS A 315 1.75 4.38 -13.49
N ILE A 316 2.04 5.63 -13.16
CA ILE A 316 1.83 6.81 -13.99
C ILE A 316 3.19 7.47 -14.23
N GLY A 317 3.48 7.83 -15.48
CA GLY A 317 4.73 8.46 -15.86
C GLY A 317 4.84 8.56 -17.39
N PRO A 318 5.89 9.20 -17.92
CA PRO A 318 6.09 9.31 -19.36
C PRO A 318 6.29 7.93 -20.01
N ALA A 319 5.93 7.85 -21.29
CA ALA A 319 5.98 6.61 -22.06
C ALA A 319 7.37 5.93 -22.05
N GLU A 320 8.43 6.74 -22.08
CA GLU A 320 9.82 6.30 -22.02
C GLU A 320 10.17 5.59 -20.72
N ILE A 321 9.51 5.97 -19.61
CA ILE A 321 9.65 5.31 -18.31
C ILE A 321 8.76 4.08 -18.23
N LEU A 322 7.50 4.18 -18.69
CA LEU A 322 6.55 3.08 -18.52
C LEU A 322 6.78 1.92 -19.49
N ARG A 323 7.43 2.14 -20.64
CA ARG A 323 7.75 1.07 -21.60
C ARG A 323 8.66 -0.02 -20.99
N PRO A 324 9.83 0.27 -20.41
CA PRO A 324 10.65 -0.76 -19.77
C PRO A 324 9.97 -1.38 -18.52
N ILE A 325 9.19 -0.60 -17.76
CA ILE A 325 8.39 -1.12 -16.64
C ILE A 325 7.36 -2.15 -17.13
N THR A 326 6.64 -1.83 -18.21
CA THR A 326 5.67 -2.74 -18.82
C THR A 326 6.35 -4.02 -19.31
N ALA A 327 7.57 -3.92 -19.88
CA ALA A 327 8.34 -5.08 -20.30
C ALA A 327 8.67 -6.01 -19.12
N ALA A 328 9.08 -5.45 -17.98
CA ALA A 328 9.31 -6.19 -16.75
C ALA A 328 8.02 -6.85 -16.22
N MET A 329 6.92 -6.09 -16.12
CA MET A 329 5.63 -6.59 -15.67
C MET A 329 5.13 -7.77 -16.52
N THR A 330 5.24 -7.64 -17.84
CA THR A 330 4.80 -8.66 -18.81
C THR A 330 5.52 -9.99 -18.61
N ARG A 331 6.75 -10.00 -18.08
CA ARG A 331 7.54 -11.23 -17.90
C ARG A 331 7.38 -11.89 -16.55
N ILE A 332 6.77 -11.22 -15.58
CA ILE A 332 6.56 -11.78 -14.24
C ILE A 332 5.10 -12.18 -14.05
N THR A 333 4.15 -11.25 -14.28
CA THR A 333 2.72 -11.51 -14.07
C THR A 333 1.94 -11.60 -15.38
N PHE A 334 2.56 -11.21 -16.51
CA PHE A 334 1.92 -11.05 -17.82
C PHE A 334 0.82 -9.98 -17.84
N CYS A 335 -0.25 -10.14 -17.09
CA CYS A 335 -1.33 -9.16 -16.90
C CYS A 335 -1.90 -9.22 -15.48
N SER A 336 -2.59 -8.16 -15.04
CA SER A 336 -3.21 -8.07 -13.72
C SER A 336 -4.64 -8.65 -13.70
N VAL A 337 -5.23 -8.82 -12.52
CA VAL A 337 -6.56 -9.45 -12.34
C VAL A 337 -7.66 -8.66 -13.07
N SER A 338 -8.19 -9.26 -14.11
CA SER A 338 -9.09 -8.65 -15.09
C SER A 338 -10.44 -8.13 -14.55
N PRO A 339 -11.26 -8.89 -13.79
CA PRO A 339 -12.57 -8.42 -13.35
C PRO A 339 -12.44 -7.25 -12.36
N LEU A 340 -11.46 -7.30 -11.46
CA LEU A 340 -11.22 -6.23 -10.48
C LEU A 340 -10.74 -4.92 -11.14
N GLN A 341 -10.12 -4.99 -12.32
CA GLN A 341 -9.80 -3.78 -13.09
C GLN A 341 -11.06 -3.10 -13.63
N GLU A 342 -12.04 -3.87 -14.13
CA GLU A 342 -13.32 -3.32 -14.59
C GLU A 342 -14.13 -2.77 -13.40
N ALA A 343 -14.13 -3.47 -12.27
CA ALA A 343 -14.75 -2.99 -11.04
C ALA A 343 -14.17 -1.64 -10.60
N LEU A 344 -12.85 -1.47 -10.71
CA LEU A 344 -12.17 -0.20 -10.38
C LEU A 344 -12.45 0.91 -11.39
N ALA A 345 -12.63 0.59 -12.67
CA ALA A 345 -13.03 1.59 -13.67
C ALA A 345 -14.36 2.23 -13.29
N THR A 346 -15.37 1.40 -12.99
CA THR A 346 -16.67 1.84 -12.46
C THR A 346 -16.52 2.54 -11.11
N GLY A 347 -15.69 1.99 -10.23
CA GLY A 347 -15.42 2.52 -8.89
C GLY A 347 -14.92 3.97 -8.90
N PHE A 348 -13.96 4.30 -9.77
CA PHE A 348 -13.47 5.67 -9.92
C PHE A 348 -14.55 6.64 -10.42
N GLU A 349 -15.43 6.19 -11.32
CA GLU A 349 -16.52 7.03 -11.80
C GLU A 349 -17.54 7.35 -10.70
N ILE A 350 -17.94 6.34 -9.92
CA ILE A 350 -18.87 6.50 -8.80
C ILE A 350 -18.23 7.35 -7.71
N ALA A 351 -16.98 7.07 -7.34
CA ALA A 351 -16.26 7.80 -6.31
C ALA A 351 -16.18 9.31 -6.60
N GLY A 352 -15.97 9.70 -7.86
CA GLY A 352 -15.99 11.10 -8.26
C GLY A 352 -17.37 11.75 -8.21
N LYS A 353 -18.44 11.01 -8.50
CA LYS A 353 -19.83 11.52 -8.43
C LYS A 353 -20.32 11.66 -6.99
N GLU A 354 -19.89 10.76 -6.11
CA GLU A 354 -20.36 10.66 -4.73
C GLU A 354 -19.42 11.33 -3.72
N ASN A 355 -18.38 12.04 -4.17
CA ASN A 355 -17.42 12.72 -3.29
C ASN A 355 -16.82 11.75 -2.26
N PHE A 356 -16.51 10.53 -2.72
CA PHE A 356 -16.16 9.41 -1.86
C PHE A 356 -14.86 9.65 -1.10
N PHE A 357 -13.83 10.19 -1.76
CA PHE A 357 -12.52 10.37 -1.14
C PHE A 357 -12.54 11.45 -0.06
N GLU A 358 -13.33 12.51 -0.24
CA GLU A 358 -13.59 13.54 0.75
C GLU A 358 -14.30 12.96 1.97
N THR A 359 -15.35 12.16 1.73
CA THR A 359 -16.08 11.46 2.79
C THR A 359 -15.16 10.52 3.55
N GLN A 360 -14.34 9.74 2.83
CA GLN A 360 -13.37 8.83 3.42
C GLN A 360 -12.36 9.58 4.30
N ARG A 361 -11.79 10.69 3.82
CA ARG A 361 -10.85 11.52 4.59
C ARG A 361 -11.47 12.01 5.90
N ALA A 362 -12.71 12.53 5.86
CA ALA A 362 -13.40 12.99 7.06
C ALA A 362 -13.58 11.86 8.09
N GLN A 363 -13.94 10.66 7.64
CA GLN A 363 -14.09 9.51 8.53
C GLN A 363 -12.74 9.00 9.09
N TYR A 364 -11.64 9.11 8.34
CA TYR A 364 -10.32 8.79 8.88
C TYR A 364 -9.85 9.84 9.88
N LEU A 365 -10.17 11.12 9.66
CA LEU A 365 -9.88 12.20 10.59
C LEU A 365 -10.55 11.96 11.94
N GLU A 366 -11.83 11.59 11.94
CA GLU A 366 -12.59 11.24 13.14
C GLU A 366 -11.94 10.06 13.89
N ARG A 367 -11.55 9.00 13.18
CA ARG A 367 -10.88 7.82 13.77
C ARG A 367 -9.51 8.16 14.33
N ARG A 368 -8.73 8.97 13.62
CA ARG A 368 -7.43 9.47 14.07
C ARG A 368 -7.61 10.21 15.39
N ASP A 369 -8.50 11.21 15.42
CA ASP A 369 -8.71 12.06 16.58
C ASP A 369 -9.24 11.27 17.78
N LEU A 370 -10.08 10.25 17.54
CA LEU A 370 -10.48 9.30 18.58
C LEU A 370 -9.27 8.55 19.17
N LEU A 371 -8.40 8.00 18.33
CA LEU A 371 -7.22 7.26 18.79
C LEU A 371 -6.22 8.17 19.51
N LEU A 372 -5.99 9.39 19.00
CA LEU A 372 -5.10 10.37 19.64
C LEU A 372 -5.57 10.72 21.05
N ARG A 373 -6.89 10.92 21.26
CA ARG A 373 -7.44 11.16 22.61
C ARG A 373 -7.16 10.02 23.58
N PHE A 374 -7.18 8.77 23.11
CA PHE A 374 -6.83 7.62 23.97
C PHE A 374 -5.33 7.57 24.26
N LEU A 375 -4.47 7.89 23.29
CA LEU A 375 -3.03 7.99 23.52
C LEU A 375 -2.69 9.10 24.52
N ASP A 376 -3.38 10.24 24.45
CA ASP A 376 -3.26 11.32 25.44
C ASP A 376 -3.63 10.84 26.85
N GLN A 377 -4.73 10.08 27.00
CA GLN A 377 -5.15 9.51 28.29
C GLN A 377 -4.13 8.51 28.86
N LEU A 378 -3.43 7.78 27.98
CA LEU A 378 -2.38 6.85 28.37
C LEU A 378 -1.04 7.54 28.66
N GLY A 379 -0.90 8.83 28.34
CA GLY A 379 0.37 9.55 28.45
C GLY A 379 1.45 9.06 27.49
N LEU A 380 1.05 8.43 26.36
CA LEU A 380 1.99 7.93 25.36
C LEU A 380 2.27 9.01 24.31
N PRO A 381 3.53 9.46 24.14
CA PRO A 381 3.86 10.47 23.14
C PRO A 381 3.79 9.90 21.72
N TYR A 382 3.18 10.65 20.81
CA TYR A 382 2.98 10.24 19.42
C TYR A 382 3.31 11.34 18.41
N THR A 383 3.48 10.93 17.15
CA THR A 383 3.51 11.84 16.00
C THR A 383 2.09 12.00 15.46
N VAL A 384 1.54 13.22 15.46
CA VAL A 384 0.27 13.57 14.81
C VAL A 384 0.47 13.45 13.30
N PRO A 385 -0.22 12.51 12.63
CA PRO A 385 -0.03 12.31 11.20
C PRO A 385 -0.84 13.33 10.38
N ASP A 386 -0.23 13.82 9.30
CA ASP A 386 -0.86 14.69 8.30
C ASP A 386 -1.50 13.90 7.15
N GLY A 387 -1.24 12.60 7.07
CA GLY A 387 -1.88 11.67 6.15
C GLY A 387 -1.76 10.22 6.63
N VAL A 388 -2.02 9.27 5.72
CA VAL A 388 -2.03 7.80 5.98
C VAL A 388 -3.09 7.34 7.01
N SER A 389 -3.15 6.03 7.25
CA SER A 389 -4.07 5.36 8.20
C SER A 389 -3.39 4.91 9.49
N LEU A 390 -2.17 5.39 9.75
CA LEU A 390 -1.28 4.95 10.81
C LEU A 390 -0.92 6.14 11.72
N ILE A 391 -0.67 5.85 13.00
CA ILE A 391 -0.14 6.79 13.98
C ILE A 391 1.18 6.22 14.50
N PHE A 392 2.24 7.02 14.45
CA PHE A 392 3.57 6.60 14.87
C PHE A 392 3.82 6.99 16.33
N VAL A 393 4.07 6.00 17.19
CA VAL A 393 4.33 6.16 18.62
C VAL A 393 5.78 5.82 18.90
N ILE A 394 6.52 6.72 19.55
CA ILE A 394 7.91 6.47 19.97
C ILE A 394 7.88 6.18 21.46
N ILE A 395 8.16 4.93 21.83
CA ILE A 395 8.24 4.50 23.22
C ILE A 395 9.72 4.38 23.58
N ALA A 396 10.19 5.22 24.51
CA ALA A 396 11.49 5.01 25.12
C ALA A 396 11.39 3.76 26.02
N ILE A 397 12.06 2.67 25.63
CA ILE A 397 12.18 1.50 26.49
C ILE A 397 13.34 1.79 27.45
N SER A 398 13.01 2.08 28.70
CA SER A 398 13.96 2.29 29.81
C SER A 398 14.64 1.01 30.25
#